data_AF-X1S9U6-F1
#
_entry.id   AF-X1S9U6-F1
#
_cell.length_a   1.000
_cell.length_b   1.000
_cell.length_c   1.000
_cell.angle_alpha   90.00
_cell.angle_beta   90.00
_cell.angle_gamma   90.00
#
_symmetry.space_group_name_H-M   'P 1'
#
loop_
_entity.id
_entity.type
_entity.pdbx_description
1 polymer ?
#
loop_
_entity_poly.entity_id
_entity_poly.type
_entity_poly.pdbx_seq_one_letter_code
_entity_poly.pdbx_strand_id
1 'polypeptide(L)' 'MDRKLIQMVIQEEVRGTAKWGDTDKSPSILLNAATEELGEVAHAINHVEGKDRIVQEIAETIGILSRLHDMVTEK' A
#
# COMPACT_ATOMS: atom_id res chain seq x y z
N MET A 1 15.60 -4.80 -2.75
CA MET A 1 14.72 -4.49 -1.60
C MET A 1 14.90 -5.59 -0.55
N ASP A 2 14.78 -5.29 0.75
CA ASP A 2 14.91 -6.29 1.83
C ASP A 2 13.86 -7.42 1.64
N ARG A 3 14.27 -8.69 1.77
CA ARG A 3 13.36 -9.85 1.64
C ARG A 3 12.17 -9.77 2.59
N LYS A 4 12.38 -9.24 3.81
CA LYS A 4 11.30 -9.09 4.79
C LYS A 4 10.28 -8.05 4.32
N LEU A 5 10.75 -6.94 3.77
CA LEU A 5 9.89 -5.89 3.21
C LEU A 5 9.11 -6.40 1.99
N ILE A 6 9.77 -7.15 1.09
CA ILE A 6 9.10 -7.77 -0.06
C ILE A 6 7.94 -8.68 0.39
N GLN A 7 8.17 -9.54 1.38
CA GLN A 7 7.10 -10.41 1.90
C GLN A 7 5.95 -9.62 2.52
N MET A 8 6.25 -8.56 3.26
CA MET A 8 5.21 -7.69 3.82
C MET A 8 4.39 -7.02 2.71
N VAL A 9 5.04 -6.48 1.68
CA VAL A 9 4.35 -5.87 0.53
C VAL A 9 3.42 -6.88 -0.14
N ILE A 10 3.90 -8.10 -0.42
CA ILE A 10 3.06 -9.15 -1.02
C ILE A 10 1.86 -9.50 -0.13
N GLN A 11 2.04 -9.57 1.19
CA GLN A 11 0.94 -9.81 2.12
C GLN A 11 -0.08 -8.68 2.11
N GLU A 12 0.38 -7.43 2.08
CA GLU A 12 -0.50 -6.26 2.02
C GLU A 12 -1.19 -6.10 0.66
N GLU A 13 -0.59 -6.54 -0.45
CA GLU A 13 -1.27 -6.64 -1.75
C GLU A 13 -2.44 -7.63 -1.71
N VAL A 14 -2.23 -8.80 -1.08
CA VAL A 14 -3.28 -9.82 -0.91
C VAL A 14 -4.39 -9.28 0.00
N ARG A 15 -4.04 -8.63 1.11
CA ARG A 15 -5.01 -7.98 2.01
C ARG A 15 -5.75 -6.85 1.34
N GLY A 16 -5.05 -6.01 0.59
CA GLY A 16 -5.61 -4.92 -0.20
C GLY A 16 -6.63 -5.45 -1.21
N THR A 17 -6.27 -6.47 -1.97
CA THR A 17 -7.21 -7.13 -2.90
C THR A 17 -8.42 -7.71 -2.17
N ALA A 18 -8.24 -8.31 -0.99
CA ALA A 18 -9.34 -8.84 -0.20
C ALA A 18 -10.25 -7.74 0.41
N LYS A 19 -9.67 -6.62 0.85
CA LYS A 19 -10.37 -5.47 1.45
C LYS A 19 -11.11 -4.66 0.40
N TRP A 20 -10.49 -4.44 -0.76
CA TRP A 20 -10.97 -3.52 -1.77
C TRP A 20 -11.66 -4.22 -2.95
N GLY A 21 -11.44 -5.52 -3.15
CA GLY A 21 -12.16 -6.36 -4.12
C GLY A 21 -12.31 -5.70 -5.50
N ASP A 22 -13.57 -5.43 -5.88
CA ASP A 22 -13.97 -4.80 -7.14
C ASP A 22 -13.61 -3.30 -7.28
N THR A 23 -13.07 -2.67 -6.24
CA THR A 23 -12.69 -1.25 -6.20
C THR A 23 -11.35 -1.02 -6.94
N ASP A 24 -10.58 -2.08 -7.15
CA ASP A 24 -9.35 -2.14 -7.95
C ASP A 24 -9.60 -2.14 -9.46
N LYS A 25 -10.61 -1.38 -9.93
CA LYS A 25 -11.00 -1.34 -11.36
C LYS A 25 -10.55 -0.07 -12.08
N SER A 26 -10.00 0.91 -11.37
CA SER A 26 -9.55 2.17 -11.97
C SER A 26 -8.20 2.63 -11.40
N PRO A 27 -7.25 3.08 -12.26
CA PRO A 27 -6.00 3.67 -11.80
C PRO A 27 -6.22 4.88 -10.87
N SER A 28 -7.28 5.67 -11.11
CA SER A 28 -7.60 6.83 -10.27
C SER A 28 -8.00 6.45 -8.85
N ILE A 29 -8.66 5.30 -8.67
CA ILE A 29 -9.09 4.83 -7.34
C ILE A 29 -7.88 4.34 -6.56
N LEU A 30 -7.00 3.55 -7.20
CA LEU A 30 -5.76 3.10 -6.60
C LEU A 30 -4.81 4.27 -6.26
N LEU A 31 -4.75 5.30 -7.10
CA LEU A 31 -3.97 6.51 -6.80
C LEU A 31 -4.50 7.26 -5.58
N ASN A 32 -5.83 7.38 -5.44
CA ASN A 32 -6.43 8.00 -4.26
C ASN A 32 -6.14 7.17 -3.01
N ALA A 33 -6.28 5.85 -3.07
CA ALA A 33 -5.95 4.97 -1.95
C ALA A 33 -4.47 5.09 -1.53
N ALA A 34 -3.55 5.16 -2.50
CA ALA A 34 -2.13 5.38 -2.21
C ALA A 34 -1.88 6.73 -1.51
N THR A 35 -2.67 7.75 -1.85
CA THR A 35 -2.60 9.06 -1.20
C THR A 35 -3.11 9.01 0.24
N GLU A 36 -4.17 8.26 0.50
CA GLU A 36 -4.69 8.03 1.85
C GLU A 36 -3.67 7.30 2.73
N GLU A 37 -3.11 6.18 2.26
CA GLU A 37 -2.12 5.43 3.05
C GLU A 37 -0.80 6.21 3.24
N LEU A 38 -0.41 7.07 2.28
CA LEU A 38 0.69 8.02 2.50
C LEU A 38 0.40 9.00 3.65
N GLY A 39 -0.87 9.37 3.83
CA GLY A 39 -1.34 10.15 4.97
C GLY A 39 -1.18 9.39 6.29
N GLU A 40 -1.49 8.09 6.30
CA GLU A 40 -1.31 7.22 7.47
C GLU A 40 0.17 7.00 7.81
N VAL A 41 1.05 6.85 6.81
CA VAL A 41 2.51 6.86 7.03
C VAL A 41 2.94 8.16 7.72
N ALA A 42 2.48 9.30 7.22
CA ALA A 42 2.79 10.60 7.83
C ALA A 42 2.23 10.70 9.25
N HIS A 43 1.01 10.21 9.48
CA HIS A 43 0.38 10.16 10.79
C HIS A 43 1.22 9.33 11.78
N ALA A 44 1.59 8.10 11.42
CA ALA A 44 2.34 7.17 12.26
C ALA A 44 3.72 7.71 12.63
N ILE A 45 4.41 8.38 11.69
CA ILE A 45 5.69 9.06 11.94
C ILE A 45 5.51 10.22 12.91
N ASN A 46 4.54 11.10 12.64
CA ASN A 46 4.33 12.31 13.43
C ASN A 46 3.87 12.02 14.87
N HIS A 47 3.16 10.90 15.08
CA HIS A 47 2.68 10.47 16.39
C HIS A 47 3.58 9.44 17.08
N VAL A 48 4.72 9.08 16.48
CA VAL A 48 5.71 8.15 17.05
C VAL A 48 5.08 6.79 17.41
N GLU A 49 4.26 6.24 16.51
CA GLU A 49 3.50 4.99 16.75
C GLU A 49 4.37 3.71 16.80
N GLY A 50 5.70 3.87 16.71
CA GLY A 50 6.65 2.79 16.79
C GLY A 50 7.02 2.21 15.42
N LYS A 51 8.20 1.57 15.39
CA LYS A 51 8.83 1.09 14.15
C LYS A 51 7.94 0.13 13.38
N ASP A 52 7.29 -0.81 14.06
CA ASP A 52 6.50 -1.85 13.39
C ASP A 52 5.27 -1.27 12.69
N ARG A 53 4.61 -0.29 13.32
CA ARG A 53 3.45 0.42 12.74
C ARG A 53 3.85 1.23 11.52
N ILE A 54 4.93 2.01 11.62
CA ILE A 54 5.45 2.80 10.48
C ILE A 54 5.85 1.88 9.32
N VAL A 55 6.48 0.73 9.59
CA VAL A 55 6.87 -0.24 8.55
C VAL A 55 5.64 -0.88 7.91
N GLN A 56 4.58 -1.15 8.67
CA GLN A 56 3.32 -1.65 8.13
C GLN A 56 2.71 -0.64 7.16
N GLU A 57 2.55 0.63 7.57
CA GLU A 57 1.97 1.68 6.72
C GLU A 57 2.76 1.91 5.41
N ILE A 58 4.10 1.84 5.49
CA ILE A 58 4.96 1.91 4.32
C ILE A 58 4.73 0.69 3.40
N ALA A 59 4.59 -0.51 3.97
CA ALA A 59 4.35 -1.72 3.18
C ALA A 59 2.97 -1.69 2.50
N GLU A 60 1.93 -1.20 3.19
CA GLU A 60 0.59 -1.01 2.64
C GLU A 60 0.62 -0.03 1.46
N THR A 61 1.27 1.13 1.64
CA THR A 61 1.45 2.13 0.58
C THR A 61 2.15 1.54 -0.65
N ILE A 62 3.25 0.79 -0.47
CA ILE A 62 3.99 0.16 -1.57
C ILE A 62 3.12 -0.88 -2.28
N GLY A 63 2.33 -1.68 -1.55
CA GLY A 63 1.43 -2.66 -2.14
C GLY A 63 0.34 -2.03 -3.02
N ILE A 64 -0.17 -0.85 -2.65
CA ILE A 64 -1.10 -0.11 -3.51
C ILE A 64 -0.40 0.42 -4.77
N LEU A 65 0.79 1.00 -4.62
CA LEU A 65 1.56 1.54 -5.75
C LEU A 65 1.99 0.44 -6.73
N SER A 66 2.32 -0.75 -6.23
CA SER A 66 2.64 -1.93 -7.03
C SER A 66 1.44 -2.36 -7.89
N ARG A 67 0.25 -2.48 -7.29
CA ARG A 67 -0.99 -2.77 -8.05
C ARG A 67 -1.33 -1.67 -9.06
N LEU A 68 -1.10 -0.40 -8.71
CA LEU A 68 -1.30 0.72 -9.62
C LEU A 68 -0.35 0.64 -10.82
N HIS A 69 0.91 0.31 -10.58
CA HIS A 69 1.90 0.08 -11.64
C HIS A 69 1.39 -1.00 -12.60
N ASP A 70 1.03 -2.17 -12.08
CA ASP A 70 0.60 -3.32 -12.88
C ASP A 70 -0.62 -2.95 -13.75
N MET A 71 -1.61 -2.26 -13.18
CA MET A 71 -2.80 -1.82 -13.89
C MET A 71 -2.52 -0.81 -15.03
N VAL A 72 -1.49 0.02 -14.88
CA VAL A 72 -1.08 0.98 -15.92
C VAL A 72 -0.23 0.29 -16.99
N THR A 73 0.57 -0.72 -16.62
CA THR A 73 1.47 -1.44 -17.55
C THR A 73 0.83 -2.59 -18.32
N GLU A 74 -0.25 -3.19 -17.78
CA GLU A 74 -0.99 -4.28 -18.44
C GLU A 74 -2.09 -3.79 -19.41
N LYS A 75 -2.18 -2.47 -19.66
CA LYS A 75 -3.02 -1.85 -20.69
C LYS A 75 -2.25 -1.51 -21.96
#